data_AF-S8E768-F1
#
_entry.id   AF-S8E768-F1
#
_cell.length_a   1.000
_cell.length_b   1.000
_cell.length_c   1.000
_cell.angle_alpha   90.00
_cell.angle_beta   90.00
_cell.angle_gamma   90.00
#
_symmetry.space_group_name_H-M   'P 1'
#
loop_
_entity.id
_entity.type
_entity.pdbx_description
1 polymer ?
#
loop_
_entity_poly.entity_id
_entity_poly.type
_entity_poly.pdbx_seq_one_letter_code
_entity_poly.pdbx_strand_id
1 'polypeptide(L)'
;MFTLTAHDVREDIAGCGELALTPQQRFFGQGTGDTLAQLIRKCKDMDSKRGAVDFQYMVSLMRLSFHCASLFGWTRDVNLTSLWQEYLSQESNPPTVRSLQKWYSKGSKLARLAAGGLIYLLLWLAYTNLHTPFVQADGNLASDTANILRSPDNESALGLLVRRTIIPTTQYLATRIHFKMGDVFPSELLSFLGIPSDSLCSDLNTSDCLFSALPSNTFKALPRDMEAWAVFTNANSSIHPLSPLTPLSQLIPLGRITSSSPASAPCPNLPMFVSHSPRSTAASQIAVVKCGFDSESPQNKHVEAPRQKAKKSRWMDLQRDLAAQAEEPSSLLDLESQLKDRFVDGVRSTSQGYIRINPSLIEDVLTIRWSNDGLVASICRSLPADLRSELAGRLAASFEPGALKDIDTSKVDSDPVFQALHFSWYNRHCTSGQDAPTDAPPMTIKRTGGLKTNYHQFIPYPSKDMTGPANGSIYLSIKNVLEPLFDWLEAKLKDMLPDVYEQLDAYARLLPGNNHALSAPFLGLVINLNVVTTAHRDAKDSCACLVLAIGDFEGGELVLYEPGLVIPLQNGDFVVFSSYHITHFNLHYRGRRSSIVLHTDREMVKWQTTRNGWSANSSLV
;
A
#
# COMPACT_ATOMS: atom_id res chain seq x y z
N MET A 1 13.84 -15.84 -16.05
CA MET A 1 15.04 -16.69 -15.99
C MET A 1 16.16 -15.91 -16.67
N PHE A 2 16.81 -15.00 -15.93
CA PHE A 2 18.01 -14.26 -16.37
C PHE A 2 19.09 -14.58 -15.35
N THR A 3 19.90 -15.59 -15.64
CA THR A 3 21.15 -15.83 -14.95
C THR A 3 22.19 -14.85 -15.49
N LEU A 4 22.06 -13.57 -15.11
CA LEU A 4 23.27 -12.77 -14.88
C LEU A 4 23.99 -13.52 -13.77
N THR A 5 25.11 -14.17 -14.10
CA THR A 5 25.82 -14.96 -13.10
C THR A 5 26.20 -14.00 -11.98
N ALA A 6 26.05 -14.43 -10.73
CA ALA A 6 26.40 -13.59 -9.57
C ALA A 6 27.85 -13.06 -9.67
N HIS A 7 28.70 -13.69 -10.48
CA HIS A 7 30.06 -13.27 -10.77
C HIS A 7 30.17 -11.99 -11.60
N ASP A 8 29.40 -11.85 -12.68
CA ASP A 8 29.48 -10.67 -13.57
C ASP A 8 29.01 -9.40 -12.86
N VAL A 9 27.92 -9.54 -12.11
CA VAL A 9 27.35 -8.45 -11.28
C VAL A 9 28.29 -8.04 -10.15
N ARG A 10 29.06 -8.98 -9.57
CA ARG A 10 30.00 -8.70 -8.47
C ARG A 10 31.13 -7.75 -8.89
N GLU A 11 31.73 -7.97 -10.07
CA GLU A 11 32.83 -7.13 -10.54
C GLU A 11 32.34 -5.73 -10.98
N ASP A 12 31.17 -5.66 -11.62
CA ASP A 12 30.55 -4.37 -11.98
C ASP A 12 30.22 -3.53 -10.73
N ILE A 13 29.67 -4.16 -9.69
CA ILE A 13 29.42 -3.51 -8.40
C ILE A 13 30.74 -3.08 -7.74
N ALA A 14 31.73 -3.97 -7.68
CA ALA A 14 33.00 -3.68 -7.02
C ALA A 14 33.76 -2.52 -7.69
N GLY A 15 33.69 -2.41 -9.02
CA GLY A 15 34.32 -1.33 -9.78
C GLY A 15 33.63 0.03 -9.63
N CYS A 16 32.34 0.05 -9.29
CA CYS A 16 31.54 1.29 -9.21
C CYS A 16 31.12 1.67 -7.78
N GLY A 17 31.25 0.76 -6.81
CA GLY A 17 30.69 0.91 -5.47
C GLY A 17 31.27 2.07 -4.67
N GLU A 18 32.52 2.46 -4.90
CA GLU A 18 33.14 3.64 -4.27
C GLU A 18 32.49 4.96 -4.76
N LEU A 19 31.95 4.97 -5.98
CA LEU A 19 31.22 6.13 -6.52
C LEU A 19 29.79 6.21 -5.99
N ALA A 20 29.26 5.14 -5.39
CA ALA A 20 27.87 5.04 -4.95
C ALA A 20 27.51 6.00 -3.81
N LEU A 21 28.48 6.63 -3.14
CA LEU A 21 28.23 7.64 -2.10
C LEU A 21 28.68 9.06 -2.51
N THR A 22 29.10 9.26 -3.76
CA THR A 22 29.56 10.57 -4.27
C THR A 22 28.44 11.33 -5.01
N PRO A 23 28.29 12.66 -4.82
CA PRO A 23 27.36 13.47 -5.61
C PRO A 23 27.83 13.59 -7.07
N GLN A 24 27.04 13.17 -8.06
CA GLN A 24 27.42 13.30 -9.48
C GLN A 24 26.92 14.59 -10.14
N GLN A 25 27.82 15.20 -10.92
CA GLN A 25 27.61 16.40 -11.74
C GLN A 25 26.96 16.09 -13.12
N ARG A 26 26.37 17.15 -13.69
CA ARG A 26 25.53 17.25 -14.90
C ARG A 26 25.85 16.29 -16.07
N PHE A 27 24.80 15.59 -16.52
CA PHE A 27 24.75 14.89 -17.80
C PHE A 27 24.17 15.84 -18.85
N PHE A 28 24.94 16.21 -19.87
CA PHE A 28 24.52 16.47 -21.27
C PHE A 28 25.72 17.13 -21.98
N GLY A 29 26.40 16.36 -22.82
CA GLY A 29 27.44 16.87 -23.73
C GLY A 29 26.81 17.52 -24.96
N GLN A 30 27.43 18.60 -25.45
CA GLN A 30 27.00 19.36 -26.62
C GLN A 30 26.97 18.49 -27.88
N GLY A 31 25.96 18.71 -28.73
CA GLY A 31 25.65 17.94 -29.92
C GLY A 31 26.71 18.04 -31.03
N THR A 32 27.56 17.01 -31.10
CA THR A 32 28.14 16.52 -32.35
C THR A 32 27.80 15.03 -32.47
N GLY A 33 27.58 14.54 -33.68
CA GLY A 33 27.10 13.17 -33.92
C GLY A 33 28.02 12.14 -33.25
N ASP A 34 27.51 11.47 -32.22
CA ASP A 34 28.25 10.42 -31.54
C ASP A 34 28.47 9.23 -32.49
N THR A 35 29.70 8.73 -32.57
CA THR A 35 29.97 7.43 -33.17
C THR A 35 29.28 6.32 -32.38
N LEU A 36 28.99 5.17 -33.01
CA LEU A 36 28.43 3.99 -32.32
C LEU A 36 29.27 3.60 -31.09
N ALA A 37 30.61 3.67 -31.18
CA ALA A 37 31.51 3.38 -30.05
C ALA A 37 31.43 4.42 -28.92
N GLN A 38 31.12 5.69 -29.22
CA GLN A 38 30.84 6.71 -28.20
C GLN A 38 29.47 6.48 -27.56
N LEU A 39 28.44 6.15 -28.34
CA LEU A 39 27.11 5.79 -27.82
C LEU A 39 27.17 4.55 -26.93
N ILE A 40 27.85 3.49 -27.36
CA ILE A 40 28.00 2.26 -26.54
C ILE A 40 28.74 2.58 -25.23
N ARG A 41 29.81 3.39 -25.27
CA ARG A 41 30.51 3.81 -24.04
C ARG A 41 29.64 4.67 -23.14
N LYS A 42 28.86 5.61 -23.69
CA LYS A 42 27.90 6.42 -22.94
C LYS A 42 26.81 5.55 -22.31
N CYS A 43 26.23 4.62 -23.05
CA CYS A 43 25.26 3.66 -22.53
C CYS A 43 25.85 2.82 -21.40
N LYS A 44 27.07 2.28 -21.57
CA LYS A 44 27.76 1.50 -20.53
C LYS A 44 28.05 2.34 -19.27
N ASP A 45 28.51 3.58 -19.45
CA ASP A 45 28.75 4.51 -18.33
C ASP A 45 27.44 4.85 -17.59
N MET A 46 26.37 5.18 -18.32
CA MET A 46 25.05 5.45 -17.74
C MET A 46 24.47 4.23 -17.01
N ASP A 47 24.59 3.04 -17.60
CA ASP A 47 24.11 1.80 -16.98
C ASP A 47 24.88 1.46 -15.70
N SER A 48 26.20 1.66 -15.70
CA SER A 48 27.04 1.49 -14.50
C SER A 48 26.72 2.48 -13.37
N LYS A 49 26.33 3.72 -13.73
CA LYS A 49 25.96 4.78 -12.79
C LYS A 49 24.52 4.65 -12.28
N ARG A 50 23.63 3.98 -13.04
CA ARG A 50 22.26 3.73 -12.63
C ARG A 50 22.20 3.00 -11.29
N GLY A 51 22.99 1.94 -11.12
CA GLY A 51 23.04 1.19 -9.86
C GLY A 51 23.47 2.05 -8.67
N ALA A 52 24.43 2.97 -8.86
CA ALA A 52 24.84 3.91 -7.84
C ALA A 52 23.72 4.89 -7.45
N VAL A 53 23.02 5.46 -8.44
CA VAL A 53 21.87 6.36 -8.20
C VAL A 53 20.74 5.63 -7.46
N ASP A 54 20.41 4.41 -7.89
CA ASP A 54 19.38 3.59 -7.25
C ASP A 54 19.75 3.27 -5.79
N PHE A 55 21.02 2.94 -5.53
CA PHE A 55 21.51 2.71 -4.17
C PHE A 55 21.43 3.98 -3.29
N GLN A 56 21.82 5.14 -3.81
CA GLN A 56 21.69 6.42 -3.09
C GLN A 56 20.24 6.74 -2.75
N TYR A 57 19.32 6.49 -3.69
CA TYR A 57 17.90 6.67 -3.48
C TYR A 57 17.39 5.73 -2.38
N MET A 58 17.76 4.44 -2.42
CA MET A 58 17.41 3.45 -1.40
C MET A 58 17.93 3.87 0.00
N VAL A 59 19.18 4.31 0.10
CA VAL A 59 19.76 4.80 1.37
C VAL A 59 19.02 6.05 1.86
N SER A 60 18.66 6.97 0.96
CA SER A 60 17.91 8.19 1.30
C SER A 60 16.53 7.86 1.87
N LEU A 61 15.83 6.87 1.29
CA LEU A 61 14.56 6.37 1.82
C LEU A 61 14.73 5.78 3.23
N MET A 62 15.77 4.98 3.47
CA MET A 62 16.05 4.45 4.81
C MET A 62 16.34 5.57 5.82
N ARG A 63 17.20 6.53 5.46
CA ARG A 63 17.52 7.69 6.31
C ARG A 63 16.26 8.47 6.65
N LEU A 64 15.38 8.70 5.68
CA LEU A 64 14.08 9.32 5.91
C LEU A 64 13.25 8.54 6.94
N SER A 65 13.18 7.22 6.83
CA SER A 65 12.46 6.39 7.81
C SER A 65 13.03 6.52 9.23
N PHE A 66 14.36 6.46 9.38
CA PHE A 66 15.00 6.67 10.67
C PHE A 66 14.76 8.08 11.22
N HIS A 67 14.80 9.10 10.35
CA HIS A 67 14.58 10.47 10.76
C HIS A 67 13.13 10.69 11.23
N CYS A 68 12.14 10.22 10.49
CA CYS A 68 10.73 10.27 10.91
C CYS A 68 10.51 9.54 12.25
N ALA A 69 11.11 8.37 12.44
CA ALA A 69 11.04 7.65 13.71
C ALA A 69 11.67 8.46 14.86
N SER A 70 12.82 9.10 14.62
CA SER A 70 13.50 9.93 15.62
C SER A 70 12.70 11.16 16.04
N LEU A 71 12.08 11.87 15.08
CA LEU A 71 11.21 13.03 15.35
C LEU A 71 9.98 12.63 16.17
N PHE A 72 9.54 11.37 16.06
CA PHE A 72 8.41 10.83 16.78
C PHE A 72 8.81 9.96 17.99
N GLY A 73 10.02 10.19 18.54
CA GLY A 73 10.49 9.57 19.77
C GLY A 73 10.64 8.05 19.72
N TRP A 74 10.91 7.49 18.54
CA TRP A 74 11.07 6.04 18.30
C TRP A 74 9.85 5.20 18.70
N THR A 75 8.66 5.81 18.68
CA THR A 75 7.42 5.07 18.94
C THR A 75 7.01 4.22 17.72
N ARG A 76 6.14 3.23 17.95
CA ARG A 76 5.64 2.33 16.88
C ARG A 76 4.54 2.96 16.04
N ASP A 77 3.91 4.05 16.49
CA ASP A 77 2.81 4.73 15.81
C ASP A 77 3.30 6.08 15.28
N VAL A 78 4.20 6.03 14.29
CA VAL A 78 4.74 7.26 13.69
C VAL A 78 3.65 7.95 12.89
N ASN A 79 3.19 9.12 13.37
CA ASN A 79 2.18 9.91 12.67
C ASN A 79 2.81 10.80 11.59
N LEU A 80 2.95 10.24 10.39
CA LEU A 80 3.53 10.93 9.24
C LEU A 80 2.69 12.12 8.76
N THR A 81 1.38 12.12 9.00
CA THR A 81 0.51 13.26 8.69
C THR A 81 0.87 14.47 9.55
N SER A 82 1.07 14.26 10.85
CA SER A 82 1.52 15.32 11.77
C SER A 82 2.91 15.83 11.41
N LEU A 83 3.85 14.92 11.12
CA LEU A 83 5.20 15.32 10.69
C LEU A 83 5.17 16.12 9.38
N TRP A 84 4.32 15.73 8.43
CA TRP A 84 4.15 16.49 7.19
C TRP A 84 3.61 17.90 7.46
N GLN A 85 2.60 18.02 8.33
CA GLN A 85 2.02 19.31 8.69
C GLN A 85 3.04 20.22 9.37
N GLU A 86 3.80 19.69 10.32
CA GLU A 86 4.76 20.43 11.13
C GLU A 86 6.00 20.85 10.34
N TYR A 87 6.57 19.96 9.51
CA TYR A 87 7.87 20.18 8.88
C TYR A 87 7.82 20.49 7.38
N LEU A 88 6.75 20.13 6.68
CA LEU A 88 6.71 20.19 5.21
C LEU A 88 5.61 21.11 4.67
N SER A 89 4.52 21.36 5.39
CA SER A 89 3.36 22.09 4.85
C SER A 89 3.66 23.50 4.34
N GLN A 90 4.72 24.13 4.83
CA GLN A 90 5.14 25.50 4.47
C GLN A 90 6.21 25.55 3.38
N GLU A 91 6.68 24.40 2.89
CA GLU A 91 7.63 24.34 1.78
C GLU A 91 7.00 24.87 0.50
N SER A 92 7.83 25.35 -0.44
CA SER A 92 7.35 25.91 -1.71
C SER A 92 6.68 24.88 -2.63
N ASN A 93 7.07 23.60 -2.50
CA ASN A 93 6.50 22.49 -3.25
C ASN A 93 6.63 21.19 -2.44
N PRO A 94 5.84 21.02 -1.37
CA PRO A 94 5.95 19.86 -0.51
C PRO A 94 5.50 18.60 -1.27
N PRO A 95 6.11 17.43 -1.01
CA PRO A 95 5.53 16.16 -1.42
C PRO A 95 4.14 16.01 -0.79
N THR A 96 3.27 15.14 -1.30
CA THR A 96 2.01 14.85 -0.60
C THR A 96 2.28 14.02 0.67
N VAL A 97 1.34 14.04 1.63
CA VAL A 97 1.38 13.15 2.81
C VAL A 97 1.52 11.68 2.38
N ARG A 98 0.76 11.29 1.34
CA ARG A 98 0.79 9.95 0.76
C ARG A 98 2.15 9.59 0.15
N SER A 99 2.82 10.53 -0.52
CA SER A 99 4.20 10.33 -1.00
C SER A 99 5.17 10.09 0.16
N LEU A 100 5.07 10.87 1.25
CA LEU A 100 5.87 10.67 2.45
C LEU A 100 5.62 9.29 3.07
N GLN A 101 4.37 8.86 3.19
CA GLN A 101 3.99 7.53 3.68
C GLN A 101 4.57 6.40 2.81
N LYS A 102 4.48 6.54 1.48
CA LYS A 102 5.09 5.59 0.52
C LYS A 102 6.60 5.53 0.72
N TRP A 103 7.29 6.67 0.84
CA TRP A 103 8.74 6.68 1.05
C TRP A 103 9.16 6.08 2.39
N TYR A 104 8.45 6.41 3.48
CA TYR A 104 8.67 5.82 4.79
C TYR A 104 8.49 4.29 4.80
N SER A 105 7.47 3.80 4.09
CA SER A 105 7.24 2.36 3.92
C SER A 105 8.38 1.68 3.15
N LYS A 106 8.79 2.26 2.01
CA LYS A 106 9.91 1.73 1.21
C LYS A 106 11.21 1.70 2.01
N GLY A 107 11.54 2.78 2.72
CA GLY A 107 12.72 2.86 3.58
C GLY A 107 12.70 1.83 4.70
N SER A 108 11.54 1.59 5.32
CA SER A 108 11.37 0.55 6.35
C SER A 108 11.62 -0.86 5.81
N LYS A 109 11.14 -1.17 4.60
CA LYS A 109 11.39 -2.47 3.92
C LYS A 109 12.88 -2.66 3.61
N LEU A 110 13.54 -1.60 3.15
CA LEU A 110 14.98 -1.63 2.85
C LEU A 110 15.82 -1.80 4.13
N ALA A 111 15.49 -1.09 5.20
CA ALA A 111 16.13 -1.26 6.51
C ALA A 111 15.95 -2.69 7.03
N ARG A 112 14.74 -3.26 6.87
CA ARG A 112 14.46 -4.65 7.23
C ARG A 112 15.29 -5.65 6.41
N LEU A 113 15.45 -5.43 5.11
CA LEU A 113 16.30 -6.26 4.26
C LEU A 113 17.78 -6.17 4.68
N ALA A 114 18.26 -4.97 5.00
CA ALA A 114 19.62 -4.74 5.47
C ALA A 114 19.86 -5.37 6.85
N ALA A 115 18.87 -5.37 7.75
CA ALA A 115 18.92 -6.16 8.99
C ALA A 115 19.11 -7.66 8.69
N GLY A 116 18.55 -8.13 7.57
CA GLY A 116 18.70 -9.49 7.09
C GLY A 116 20.12 -9.80 6.60
N GLY A 117 20.55 -9.04 5.57
CA GLY A 117 21.70 -9.39 4.73
C GLY A 117 22.81 -8.34 4.64
N LEU A 118 22.87 -7.39 5.58
CA LEU A 118 23.75 -6.21 5.58
C LEU A 118 23.42 -5.21 4.46
N ILE A 119 24.00 -4.01 4.54
CA ILE A 119 23.78 -2.96 3.54
C ILE A 119 24.25 -3.33 2.13
N TYR A 120 25.26 -4.20 2.03
CA TYR A 120 25.80 -4.67 0.74
C TYR A 120 24.76 -5.42 -0.09
N LEU A 121 23.74 -6.01 0.55
CA LEU A 121 22.62 -6.61 -0.17
C LEU A 121 21.79 -5.55 -0.91
N LEU A 122 21.67 -4.34 -0.36
CA LEU A 122 20.99 -3.23 -1.03
C LEU A 122 21.76 -2.78 -2.28
N LEU A 123 23.09 -2.79 -2.20
CA LEU A 123 23.94 -2.51 -3.36
C LEU A 123 23.71 -3.56 -4.46
N TRP A 124 23.61 -4.83 -4.08
CA TRP A 124 23.28 -5.89 -5.04
C TRP A 124 21.87 -5.72 -5.64
N LEU A 125 20.86 -5.34 -4.85
CA LEU A 125 19.51 -5.04 -5.36
C LEU A 125 19.48 -3.88 -6.35
N ALA A 126 20.28 -2.85 -6.11
CA ALA A 126 20.36 -1.68 -6.98
C ALA A 126 20.94 -2.06 -8.35
N TYR A 127 22.07 -2.76 -8.37
CA TYR A 127 22.75 -3.15 -9.62
C TYR A 127 22.08 -4.31 -10.37
N THR A 128 21.18 -5.05 -9.73
CA THR A 128 20.35 -6.08 -10.41
C THR A 128 18.98 -5.56 -10.84
N ASN A 129 18.67 -4.29 -10.59
CA ASN A 129 17.36 -3.69 -10.86
C ASN A 129 16.18 -4.46 -10.20
N LEU A 130 16.46 -5.12 -9.07
CA LEU A 130 15.45 -5.85 -8.29
C LEU A 130 14.84 -5.00 -7.16
N HIS A 131 15.35 -3.79 -6.94
CA HIS A 131 14.87 -2.91 -5.88
C HIS A 131 13.39 -2.51 -6.06
N THR A 132 12.95 -2.21 -7.29
CA THR A 132 11.58 -1.76 -7.58
C THR A 132 10.52 -2.80 -7.18
N PRO A 133 10.54 -4.05 -7.69
CA PRO A 133 9.55 -5.05 -7.29
C PRO A 133 9.62 -5.37 -5.79
N PHE A 134 10.81 -5.30 -5.18
CA PHE A 134 10.97 -5.54 -3.74
C PHE A 134 10.25 -4.48 -2.89
N VAL A 135 10.48 -3.19 -3.14
CA VAL A 135 9.89 -2.12 -2.32
C VAL A 135 8.39 -1.90 -2.60
N GLN A 136 7.92 -2.30 -3.79
CA GLN A 136 6.51 -2.24 -4.18
C GLN A 136 5.66 -3.39 -3.61
N ALA A 137 6.28 -4.52 -3.25
CA ALA A 137 5.59 -5.67 -2.69
C ALA A 137 4.95 -5.33 -1.34
N ASP A 138 3.67 -5.61 -1.18
CA ASP A 138 2.94 -5.41 0.07
C ASP A 138 3.03 -6.68 0.94
N GLY A 139 2.80 -6.53 2.24
CA GLY A 139 2.84 -7.67 3.17
C GLY A 139 4.20 -7.88 3.84
N ASN A 140 4.49 -9.15 4.12
CA ASN A 140 5.62 -9.57 4.97
C ASN A 140 6.88 -9.93 4.18
N LEU A 141 6.94 -9.69 2.87
CA LEU A 141 8.07 -10.11 2.01
C LEU A 141 9.42 -9.68 2.57
N ALA A 142 9.56 -8.43 3.00
CA ALA A 142 10.80 -7.90 3.57
C ALA A 142 11.19 -8.64 4.86
N SER A 143 10.23 -8.91 5.75
CA SER A 143 10.46 -9.65 7.00
C SER A 143 10.81 -11.11 6.75
N ASP A 144 10.09 -11.78 5.85
CA ASP A 144 10.32 -13.19 5.49
C ASP A 144 11.70 -13.35 4.85
N THR A 145 12.06 -12.45 3.93
CA THR A 145 13.37 -12.43 3.29
C THR A 145 14.48 -12.15 4.31
N ALA A 146 14.28 -11.20 5.23
CA ALA A 146 15.24 -10.93 6.29
C ALA A 146 15.46 -12.15 7.19
N ASN A 147 14.41 -12.88 7.55
CA ASN A 147 14.51 -14.10 8.36
C ASN A 147 15.27 -15.21 7.63
N ILE A 148 14.97 -15.44 6.35
CA ILE A 148 15.68 -16.41 5.51
C ILE A 148 17.18 -16.06 5.39
N LEU A 149 17.52 -14.77 5.28
CA LEU A 149 18.90 -14.32 5.22
C LEU A 149 19.64 -14.48 6.55
N ARG A 150 18.98 -14.22 7.69
CA ARG A 150 19.60 -14.30 9.01
C ARG A 150 19.83 -15.72 9.45
N SER A 151 18.85 -16.60 9.26
CA SER A 151 18.90 -17.99 9.71
C SER A 151 18.55 -18.94 8.56
N PRO A 152 19.42 -19.05 7.54
CA PRO A 152 19.15 -19.88 6.37
C PRO A 152 19.13 -21.36 6.72
N ASP A 153 18.00 -22.01 6.48
CA ASP A 153 17.82 -23.45 6.69
C ASP A 153 18.78 -24.27 5.80
N ASN A 154 19.47 -25.23 6.39
CA ASN A 154 20.54 -26.00 5.76
C ASN A 154 20.06 -27.07 4.77
N GLU A 155 18.76 -27.40 4.77
CA GLU A 155 18.17 -28.43 3.92
C GLU A 155 17.33 -27.83 2.79
N SER A 156 16.75 -26.65 3.00
CA SER A 156 15.89 -25.98 2.03
C SER A 156 16.69 -25.42 0.85
N ALA A 157 16.09 -25.46 -0.35
CA ALA A 157 16.71 -24.88 -1.54
C ALA A 157 17.03 -23.37 -1.38
N LEU A 158 16.17 -22.63 -0.69
CA LEU A 158 16.36 -21.20 -0.43
C LEU A 158 17.51 -20.94 0.56
N GLY A 159 17.58 -21.69 1.66
CA GLY A 159 18.65 -21.52 2.64
C GLY A 159 20.01 -21.98 2.08
N LEU A 160 20.04 -23.03 1.25
CA LEU A 160 21.24 -23.42 0.49
C LEU A 160 21.68 -22.32 -0.49
N LEU A 161 20.75 -21.66 -1.18
CA LEU A 161 21.07 -20.51 -2.04
C LEU A 161 21.68 -19.36 -1.23
N VAL A 162 21.13 -19.07 -0.05
CA VAL A 162 21.65 -18.02 0.84
C VAL A 162 23.07 -18.35 1.29
N ARG A 163 23.29 -19.57 1.82
CA ARG A 163 24.58 -20.04 2.33
C ARG A 163 25.66 -20.12 1.24
N ARG A 164 25.32 -20.61 0.05
CA ARG A 164 26.30 -20.88 -1.03
C ARG A 164 26.54 -19.70 -1.96
N THR A 165 25.57 -18.80 -2.08
CA THR A 165 25.63 -17.71 -3.07
C THR A 165 25.53 -16.34 -2.42
N ILE A 166 24.49 -16.09 -1.62
CA ILE A 166 24.21 -14.73 -1.12
C ILE A 166 25.27 -14.29 -0.12
N ILE A 167 25.51 -15.06 0.95
CA ILE A 167 26.48 -14.72 2.00
C ILE A 167 27.90 -14.53 1.41
N PRO A 168 28.43 -15.44 0.58
CA PRO A 168 29.74 -15.23 -0.06
C PRO A 168 29.77 -14.00 -0.99
N THR A 169 28.67 -13.68 -1.67
CA THR A 169 28.57 -12.46 -2.49
C THR A 169 28.66 -11.21 -1.62
N THR A 170 27.90 -11.16 -0.54
CA THR A 170 27.92 -10.06 0.43
C THR A 170 29.31 -9.90 1.04
N GLN A 171 29.99 -10.99 1.38
CA GLN A 171 31.36 -10.97 1.91
C GLN A 171 32.33 -10.39 0.88
N TYR A 172 32.27 -10.89 -0.36
CA TYR A 172 33.09 -10.40 -1.45
C TYR A 172 32.94 -8.88 -1.63
N LEU A 173 31.71 -8.36 -1.65
CA LEU A 173 31.45 -6.93 -1.74
C LEU A 173 32.01 -6.17 -0.54
N ALA A 174 31.81 -6.68 0.68
CA ALA A 174 32.31 -6.06 1.90
C ALA A 174 33.84 -5.95 1.96
N THR A 175 34.57 -6.94 1.41
CA THR A 175 36.04 -6.91 1.37
C THR A 175 36.62 -5.93 0.36
N ARG A 176 35.82 -5.49 -0.61
CA ARG A 176 36.25 -4.52 -1.64
C ARG A 176 35.71 -3.12 -1.37
N ILE A 177 34.55 -3.01 -0.73
CA ILE A 177 33.87 -1.75 -0.48
C ILE A 177 33.76 -1.54 1.03
N HIS A 178 34.59 -0.67 1.57
CA HIS A 178 34.70 -0.42 3.01
C HIS A 178 33.83 0.75 3.43
N PHE A 179 32.51 0.56 3.41
CA PHE A 179 31.59 1.57 3.94
C PHE A 179 31.71 1.64 5.47
N LYS A 180 31.86 2.85 5.99
CA LYS A 180 31.68 3.15 7.41
C LYS A 180 30.25 3.56 7.67
N MET A 181 29.78 3.36 8.89
CA MET A 181 28.43 3.78 9.30
C MET A 181 28.23 5.28 9.08
N GLY A 182 29.22 6.11 9.38
CA GLY A 182 29.18 7.56 9.18
C GLY A 182 29.14 8.02 7.71
N ASP A 183 29.55 7.17 6.77
CA ASP A 183 29.42 7.47 5.33
C ASP A 183 27.94 7.33 4.89
N VAL A 184 27.20 6.47 5.59
CA VAL A 184 25.84 6.05 5.23
C VAL A 184 24.79 6.66 6.15
N PHE A 185 25.09 7.07 7.37
CA PHE A 185 24.09 7.59 8.31
C PHE A 185 24.58 8.85 9.02
N PRO A 186 23.67 9.79 9.36
CA PRO A 186 24.01 10.99 10.12
C PRO A 186 24.62 10.64 11.48
N SER A 187 25.59 11.44 11.94
CA SER A 187 26.31 11.17 13.19
C SER A 187 25.40 11.30 14.42
N GLU A 188 24.36 12.12 14.36
CA GLU A 188 23.37 12.30 15.42
C GLU A 188 22.58 11.01 15.66
N LEU A 189 22.18 10.33 14.58
CA LEU A 189 21.49 9.04 14.64
C LEU A 189 22.40 7.95 15.22
N LEU A 190 23.65 7.90 14.73
CA LEU A 190 24.62 6.90 15.19
C LEU A 190 24.96 7.09 16.67
N SER A 191 25.18 8.34 17.10
CA SER A 191 25.42 8.67 18.50
C SER A 191 24.25 8.31 19.40
N PHE A 192 23.00 8.55 18.95
CA PHE A 192 21.81 8.15 19.70
C PHE A 192 21.74 6.64 19.93
N LEU A 193 22.16 5.85 18.95
CA LEU A 193 22.19 4.39 19.03
C LEU A 193 23.47 3.82 19.66
N GLY A 194 24.41 4.68 20.07
CA GLY A 194 25.70 4.24 20.61
C GLY A 194 26.62 3.57 19.59
N ILE A 195 26.47 3.90 18.30
CA ILE A 195 27.25 3.35 17.20
C ILE A 195 28.37 4.33 16.82
N PRO A 196 29.65 3.91 16.83
CA PRO A 196 30.75 4.73 16.32
C PRO A 196 30.62 4.98 14.81
N SER A 197 30.83 6.22 14.38
CA SER A 197 30.76 6.60 12.96
C SER A 197 31.81 5.91 12.08
N ASP A 198 32.93 5.48 12.68
CA ASP A 198 34.03 4.78 12.01
C ASP A 198 33.84 3.26 11.94
N SER A 199 32.82 2.71 12.62
CA SER A 199 32.46 1.30 12.51
C SER A 199 32.16 0.91 11.07
N LEU A 200 32.67 -0.24 10.64
CA LEU A 200 32.39 -0.78 9.30
C LEU A 200 30.95 -1.27 9.21
N CYS A 201 30.30 -1.03 8.06
CA CYS A 201 28.98 -1.58 7.75
C CYS A 201 28.96 -3.11 7.63
N SER A 202 30.12 -3.76 7.56
CA SER A 202 30.28 -5.21 7.56
C SER A 202 30.31 -5.81 8.97
N ASP A 203 30.43 -5.00 10.02
CA ASP A 203 30.34 -5.47 11.40
C ASP A 203 28.90 -5.90 11.71
N LEU A 204 28.71 -7.19 11.95
CA LEU A 204 27.38 -7.78 12.12
C LEU A 204 26.64 -7.20 13.32
N ASN A 205 27.33 -6.96 14.44
CA ASN A 205 26.70 -6.47 15.67
C ASN A 205 26.23 -5.02 15.51
N THR A 206 27.08 -4.17 14.94
CA THR A 206 26.77 -2.76 14.66
C THR A 206 25.62 -2.66 13.64
N SER A 207 25.68 -3.46 12.57
CA SER A 207 24.62 -3.50 11.57
C SER A 207 23.28 -3.97 12.16
N ASP A 208 23.31 -5.02 12.99
CA ASP A 208 22.11 -5.54 13.64
C ASP A 208 21.52 -4.52 14.63
N CYS A 209 22.36 -3.81 15.38
CA CYS A 209 21.95 -2.75 16.29
C CYS A 209 21.23 -1.62 15.55
N LEU A 210 21.82 -1.11 14.46
CA LEU A 210 21.25 -0.02 13.67
C LEU A 210 19.91 -0.41 13.04
N PHE A 211 19.89 -1.49 12.25
CA PHE A 211 18.72 -1.81 11.43
C PHE A 211 17.55 -2.39 12.23
N SER A 212 17.82 -2.95 13.41
CA SER A 212 16.77 -3.42 14.32
C SER A 212 16.15 -2.31 15.17
N ALA A 213 16.76 -1.12 15.20
CA ALA A 213 16.27 0.02 15.98
C ALA A 213 15.02 0.67 15.37
N LEU A 214 14.79 0.53 14.06
CA LEU A 214 13.65 1.13 13.39
C LEU A 214 12.32 0.44 13.81
N PRO A 215 11.37 1.16 14.44
CA PRO A 215 10.07 0.62 14.80
C PRO A 215 9.30 0.23 13.53
N SER A 216 8.56 -0.88 13.56
CA SER A 216 7.97 -1.41 12.33
C SER A 216 6.64 -2.15 12.48
N ASN A 217 6.01 -2.10 13.65
CA ASN A 217 4.76 -2.82 13.94
C ASN A 217 4.83 -4.30 13.55
N THR A 218 5.97 -4.95 13.75
CA THR A 218 6.16 -6.37 13.40
C THR A 218 7.17 -7.01 14.35
N PHE A 219 7.39 -8.31 14.25
CA PHE A 219 8.39 -8.97 15.08
C PHE A 219 9.80 -8.68 14.58
N LYS A 220 10.77 -8.62 15.48
CA LYS A 220 12.21 -8.58 15.20
C LYS A 220 12.55 -9.76 14.30
N ALA A 221 13.51 -9.53 13.41
CA ALA A 221 14.03 -10.63 12.62
C ALA A 221 14.68 -11.69 13.54
N LEU A 222 14.67 -12.96 13.10
CA LEU A 222 15.26 -14.07 13.85
C LEU A 222 16.72 -13.79 14.21
N PRO A 223 17.28 -14.34 15.29
CA PRO A 223 18.72 -14.29 15.53
C PRO A 223 19.52 -14.78 14.31
N ARG A 224 20.72 -14.22 14.11
CA ARG A 224 21.58 -14.60 13.00
C ARG A 224 22.18 -15.98 13.28
N ASP A 225 22.16 -16.87 12.30
CA ASP A 225 22.91 -18.12 12.31
C ASP A 225 24.41 -17.78 12.19
N MET A 226 25.10 -17.79 13.31
CA MET A 226 26.52 -17.44 13.38
C MET A 226 27.42 -18.46 12.68
N GLU A 227 26.96 -19.69 12.45
CA GLU A 227 27.70 -20.66 11.65
C GLU A 227 27.65 -20.26 10.16
N ALA A 228 26.45 -19.95 9.65
CA ALA A 228 26.29 -19.50 8.26
C ALA A 228 27.04 -18.18 7.98
N TRP A 229 27.06 -17.28 8.95
CA TRP A 229 27.67 -15.95 8.84
C TRP A 229 29.11 -15.85 9.38
N ALA A 230 29.74 -16.98 9.74
CA ALA A 230 31.08 -17.02 10.35
C ALA A 230 32.18 -16.33 9.52
N VAL A 231 31.96 -16.20 8.21
CA VAL A 231 32.88 -15.53 7.27
C VAL A 231 33.05 -14.02 7.54
N PHE A 232 32.17 -13.40 8.32
CA PHE A 232 32.27 -12.01 8.76
C PHE A 232 32.84 -11.84 10.16
N THR A 233 32.90 -12.91 10.97
CA THR A 233 33.44 -12.88 12.33
C THR A 233 34.88 -13.38 12.40
N ASN A 234 35.27 -14.24 11.45
CA ASN A 234 36.60 -14.85 11.44
C ASN A 234 37.57 -14.00 10.60
N ALA A 235 38.47 -13.27 11.27
CA ALA A 235 39.54 -12.50 10.63
C ALA A 235 40.51 -13.33 9.77
N ASN A 236 40.41 -14.67 9.81
CA ASN A 236 41.33 -15.62 9.17
C ASN A 236 40.65 -16.61 8.20
N SER A 237 39.41 -16.39 7.74
CA SER A 237 38.86 -17.28 6.71
C SER A 237 39.62 -17.06 5.38
N SER A 238 40.58 -17.94 5.10
CA SER A 238 41.26 -18.01 3.81
C SER A 238 40.20 -18.05 2.72
N ILE A 239 40.27 -17.09 1.80
CA ILE A 239 39.50 -17.11 0.56
C ILE A 239 39.85 -18.43 -0.13
N HIS A 240 38.94 -19.40 -0.11
CA HIS A 240 39.01 -20.47 -1.10
C HIS A 240 38.62 -19.81 -2.43
N PRO A 241 39.53 -19.72 -3.41
CA PRO A 241 39.13 -19.29 -4.73
C PRO A 241 38.07 -20.28 -5.23
N LEU A 242 36.85 -19.80 -5.40
CA LEU A 242 35.78 -20.59 -6.01
C LEU A 242 36.25 -21.02 -7.40
N SER A 243 36.18 -22.31 -7.68
CA SER A 243 36.58 -22.89 -8.95
C SER A 243 35.91 -22.16 -10.13
N PRO A 244 36.68 -21.78 -11.17
CA PRO A 244 36.12 -21.18 -12.36
C PRO A 244 35.54 -22.29 -13.23
N LEU A 245 34.22 -22.31 -13.39
CA LEU A 245 33.62 -22.95 -14.56
C LEU A 245 33.50 -21.89 -15.67
N THR A 246 34.68 -21.60 -16.25
CA THR A 246 35.07 -21.42 -17.67
C THR A 246 34.22 -20.54 -18.64
N PRO A 247 34.84 -19.96 -19.71
CA PRO A 247 35.70 -18.76 -19.75
C PRO A 247 35.20 -17.74 -20.82
N LEU A 248 35.73 -16.51 -20.97
CA LEU A 248 36.91 -16.26 -21.80
C LEU A 248 37.32 -14.78 -21.76
N SER A 249 38.59 -14.62 -21.44
CA SER A 249 39.53 -13.67 -22.02
C SER A 249 39.28 -13.35 -23.50
N GLN A 250 38.92 -12.10 -23.79
CA GLN A 250 39.58 -11.27 -24.83
C GLN A 250 39.56 -9.81 -24.37
N LEU A 251 40.44 -9.47 -23.42
CA LEU A 251 40.73 -8.08 -23.05
C LEU A 251 41.98 -7.62 -23.77
N ILE A 252 41.84 -6.59 -24.62
CA ILE A 252 42.94 -5.76 -25.13
C ILE A 252 43.16 -4.61 -24.10
N PRO A 253 44.40 -4.16 -23.83
CA PRO A 253 44.70 -3.25 -22.73
C PRO A 253 44.24 -1.81 -22.98
N LEU A 254 43.72 -1.15 -21.94
CA LEU A 254 43.43 0.29 -21.91
C LEU A 254 44.73 1.11 -21.93
N GLY A 255 44.85 1.98 -22.93
CA GLY A 255 45.81 3.08 -22.98
C GLY A 255 45.31 4.32 -22.21
N ARG A 256 46.26 4.96 -21.56
CA ARG A 256 46.20 6.10 -20.63
C ARG A 256 45.92 7.45 -21.32
N ILE A 257 45.52 8.46 -20.53
CA ILE A 257 45.92 9.90 -20.57
C ILE A 257 44.89 11.00 -20.97
N THR A 258 44.63 11.82 -19.93
CA THR A 258 44.50 13.29 -19.78
C THR A 258 43.25 14.11 -20.12
N SER A 259 42.92 14.89 -19.08
CA SER A 259 42.08 16.06 -18.93
C SER A 259 42.48 17.28 -19.76
N SER A 260 41.49 18.03 -20.25
CA SER A 260 41.53 19.49 -20.30
C SER A 260 40.10 20.07 -20.38
N SER A 261 39.80 21.06 -19.51
CA SER A 261 38.63 21.94 -19.61
C SER A 261 38.89 23.07 -20.61
N PRO A 262 37.83 23.67 -21.20
CA PRO A 262 37.53 25.06 -20.79
C PRO A 262 36.04 25.48 -20.81
N ALA A 263 35.78 26.48 -19.95
CA ALA A 263 34.93 27.67 -20.03
C ALA A 263 33.46 27.65 -20.55
N SER A 264 32.67 28.41 -19.79
CA SER A 264 31.24 28.72 -19.77
C SER A 264 30.68 29.55 -20.94
N ALA A 265 29.46 29.19 -21.39
CA ALA A 265 28.48 30.07 -22.07
C ALA A 265 27.05 29.45 -22.01
N PRO A 266 25.97 30.23 -22.19
CA PRO A 266 24.66 30.00 -21.55
C PRO A 266 23.72 29.03 -22.30
N CYS A 267 22.88 28.35 -21.53
CA CYS A 267 21.91 27.34 -21.97
C CYS A 267 20.68 27.93 -22.66
N PRO A 268 20.13 27.29 -23.71
CA PRO A 268 18.74 27.43 -24.11
C PRO A 268 17.86 26.35 -23.45
N ASN A 269 16.64 26.76 -23.07
CA ASN A 269 15.63 25.95 -22.38
C ASN A 269 15.15 24.76 -23.23
N LEU A 270 15.09 23.56 -22.61
CA LEU A 270 14.39 22.37 -23.10
C LEU A 270 13.34 21.94 -22.05
N PRO A 271 12.29 21.20 -22.47
CA PRO A 271 10.95 21.30 -21.94
C PRO A 271 10.85 20.65 -20.57
N MET A 272 10.23 21.37 -19.65
CA MET A 272 9.74 20.86 -18.39
C MET A 272 8.99 19.53 -18.60
N PHE A 273 9.41 18.49 -17.88
CA PHE A 273 8.46 17.52 -17.37
C PHE A 273 7.30 18.29 -16.77
N VAL A 274 6.09 18.04 -17.26
CA VAL A 274 4.88 18.63 -16.69
C VAL A 274 4.77 18.10 -15.27
N SER A 275 5.36 18.85 -14.34
CA SER A 275 5.01 18.81 -12.93
C SER A 275 3.53 19.17 -12.90
N HIS A 276 2.67 18.16 -12.71
CA HIS A 276 1.33 18.43 -12.21
C HIS A 276 1.52 19.01 -10.81
N SER A 277 1.62 20.34 -10.75
CA SER A 277 1.51 21.08 -9.50
C SER A 277 0.28 20.56 -8.76
N PRO A 278 0.32 20.45 -7.42
CA PRO A 278 -0.89 20.16 -6.66
C PRO A 278 -1.89 21.25 -7.01
N ARG A 279 -2.94 20.87 -7.76
CA ARG A 279 -4.07 21.75 -8.03
C ARG A 279 -4.57 22.19 -6.66
N SER A 280 -4.50 23.50 -6.41
CA SER A 280 -5.12 24.17 -5.28
C SER A 280 -6.53 23.60 -5.10
N THR A 281 -6.71 22.72 -4.12
CA THR A 281 -8.00 22.18 -3.75
C THR A 281 -8.73 23.30 -3.02
N ALA A 282 -9.60 24.00 -3.73
CA ALA A 282 -10.65 24.76 -3.04
C ALA A 282 -11.35 23.81 -2.05
N ALA A 283 -11.62 24.28 -0.84
CA ALA A 283 -12.29 23.50 0.19
C ALA A 283 -13.60 22.91 -0.37
N SER A 284 -13.90 21.64 -0.06
CA SER A 284 -15.11 20.99 -0.56
C SER A 284 -16.36 21.77 -0.18
N GLN A 285 -17.27 21.91 -1.12
CA GLN A 285 -18.59 22.45 -0.85
C GLN A 285 -19.49 21.31 -0.37
N ILE A 286 -19.72 21.26 0.95
CA ILE A 286 -20.47 20.16 1.58
C ILE A 286 -21.86 20.65 1.95
N ALA A 287 -22.88 20.15 1.25
CA ALA A 287 -24.27 20.31 1.65
C ALA A 287 -24.60 19.27 2.73
N VAL A 288 -25.15 19.70 3.87
CA VAL A 288 -25.52 18.81 4.98
C VAL A 288 -27.03 18.80 5.16
N VAL A 289 -27.63 17.60 5.17
CA VAL A 289 -29.06 17.38 5.42
C VAL A 289 -29.23 16.50 6.64
N LYS A 290 -30.17 16.84 7.52
CA LYS A 290 -30.52 16.03 8.69
C LYS A 290 -31.73 15.15 8.42
N CYS A 291 -31.70 13.91 8.88
CA CYS A 291 -32.84 12.99 8.82
C CYS A 291 -33.25 12.48 10.20
N GLY A 292 -34.45 11.90 10.27
CA GLY A 292 -35.01 11.32 11.49
C GLY A 292 -34.54 9.89 11.79
N PHE A 293 -33.61 9.31 11.01
CA PHE A 293 -33.06 7.98 11.23
C PHE A 293 -32.35 7.87 12.59
N ASP A 294 -32.29 6.70 13.20
CA ASP A 294 -31.44 6.42 14.36
C ASP A 294 -30.76 5.06 14.18
N SER A 295 -29.44 5.07 13.95
CA SER A 295 -28.68 3.83 13.78
C SER A 295 -28.63 2.98 15.05
N GLU A 296 -28.86 3.60 16.22
CA GLU A 296 -28.80 2.95 17.52
C GLU A 296 -30.11 2.29 17.93
N SER A 297 -31.22 2.61 17.24
CA SER A 297 -32.52 1.99 17.48
C SER A 297 -32.44 0.45 17.37
N PRO A 298 -32.99 -0.31 18.34
CA PRO A 298 -32.98 -1.77 18.31
C PRO A 298 -33.56 -2.38 17.02
N GLN A 299 -34.54 -1.71 16.40
CA GLN A 299 -35.14 -2.17 15.15
C GLN A 299 -34.17 -2.04 13.98
N ASN A 300 -33.44 -0.93 13.88
CA ASN A 300 -32.43 -0.71 12.84
C ASN A 300 -31.18 -1.59 13.03
N LYS A 301 -30.94 -2.11 14.24
CA LYS A 301 -29.89 -3.11 14.49
C LYS A 301 -30.24 -4.51 13.97
N HIS A 302 -31.52 -4.79 13.71
CA HIS A 302 -31.97 -6.06 13.16
C HIS A 302 -31.90 -6.08 11.62
N VAL A 303 -31.42 -7.18 11.03
CA VAL A 303 -31.42 -7.38 9.58
C VAL A 303 -32.75 -7.98 9.16
N GLU A 304 -33.60 -7.21 8.48
CA GLU A 304 -34.91 -7.68 8.03
C GLU A 304 -34.86 -8.70 6.90
N ALA A 305 -33.81 -8.68 6.07
CA ALA A 305 -33.68 -9.57 4.94
C ALA A 305 -33.75 -11.06 5.38
N PRO A 306 -34.66 -11.88 4.82
CA PRO A 306 -34.80 -13.27 5.21
C PRO A 306 -33.53 -14.09 4.98
N ARG A 307 -33.26 -15.07 5.86
CA ARG A 307 -32.12 -15.99 5.70
C ARG A 307 -32.37 -17.09 4.67
N GLN A 308 -33.62 -17.53 4.49
CA GLN A 308 -33.97 -18.60 3.56
C GLN A 308 -33.94 -18.08 2.11
N LYS A 309 -33.16 -18.72 1.24
CA LYS A 309 -32.89 -18.25 -0.14
C LYS A 309 -34.14 -17.84 -0.92
N ALA A 310 -35.16 -18.70 -0.97
CA ALA A 310 -36.39 -18.42 -1.72
C ALA A 310 -37.19 -17.21 -1.15
N LYS A 311 -37.23 -17.06 0.18
CA LYS A 311 -37.86 -15.91 0.83
C LYS A 311 -37.03 -14.64 0.61
N LYS A 312 -35.70 -14.76 0.66
CA LYS A 312 -34.78 -13.65 0.39
C LYS A 312 -34.97 -13.12 -1.03
N SER A 313 -35.03 -14.00 -2.04
CA SER A 313 -35.27 -13.60 -3.43
C SER A 313 -36.59 -12.85 -3.59
N ARG A 314 -37.72 -13.39 -3.09
CA ARG A 314 -39.01 -12.69 -3.14
C ARG A 314 -39.00 -11.33 -2.42
N TRP A 315 -38.36 -11.27 -1.26
CA TRP A 315 -38.21 -10.02 -0.51
C TRP A 315 -37.33 -9.03 -1.29
N MET A 316 -36.26 -9.50 -1.93
CA MET A 316 -35.37 -8.69 -2.76
C MET A 316 -36.11 -8.07 -3.95
N ASP A 317 -36.91 -8.87 -4.66
CA ASP A 317 -37.67 -8.39 -5.82
C ASP A 317 -38.67 -7.31 -5.39
N LEU A 318 -39.41 -7.54 -4.30
CA LEU A 318 -40.30 -6.54 -3.70
C LEU A 318 -39.56 -5.24 -3.34
N GLN A 319 -38.39 -5.35 -2.69
CA GLN A 319 -37.64 -4.15 -2.30
C GLN A 319 -37.04 -3.41 -3.49
N ARG A 320 -36.65 -4.10 -4.57
CA ARG A 320 -36.23 -3.46 -5.81
C ARG A 320 -37.40 -2.74 -6.49
N ASP A 321 -38.59 -3.35 -6.52
CA ASP A 321 -39.79 -2.71 -7.08
C ASP A 321 -40.19 -1.45 -6.31
N LEU A 322 -40.14 -1.50 -4.98
CA LEU A 322 -40.42 -0.33 -4.12
C LEU A 322 -39.36 0.77 -4.30
N ALA A 323 -38.09 0.40 -4.40
CA ALA A 323 -37.00 1.36 -4.62
C ALA A 323 -37.00 1.95 -6.04
N ALA A 324 -37.47 1.22 -7.05
CA ALA A 324 -37.66 1.73 -8.41
C ALA A 324 -38.77 2.80 -8.50
N GLN A 325 -39.73 2.77 -7.56
CA GLN A 325 -40.82 3.73 -7.42
C GLN A 325 -40.51 4.85 -6.41
N ALA A 326 -39.25 4.98 -5.99
CA ALA A 326 -38.84 5.97 -5.00
C ALA A 326 -39.16 7.40 -5.43
N GLU A 327 -39.65 8.21 -4.49
CA GLU A 327 -39.95 9.62 -4.72
C GLU A 327 -38.65 10.43 -4.83
N GLU A 328 -38.59 11.36 -5.77
CA GLU A 328 -37.41 12.17 -6.04
C GLU A 328 -37.62 13.62 -5.60
N PRO A 329 -36.90 14.11 -4.56
CA PRO A 329 -37.05 15.48 -4.09
C PRO A 329 -36.55 16.51 -5.10
N SER A 330 -37.21 17.66 -5.12
CA SER A 330 -36.94 18.78 -6.03
C SER A 330 -35.89 19.77 -5.52
N SER A 331 -35.61 19.76 -4.21
CA SER A 331 -34.66 20.67 -3.55
C SER A 331 -34.05 20.03 -2.30
N LEU A 332 -32.99 20.62 -1.75
CA LEU A 332 -32.41 20.17 -0.47
C LEU A 332 -33.39 20.33 0.71
N LEU A 333 -34.23 21.36 0.71
CA LEU A 333 -35.25 21.58 1.74
C LEU A 333 -36.35 20.52 1.66
N ASP A 334 -36.78 20.18 0.44
CA ASP A 334 -37.76 19.11 0.18
C ASP A 334 -37.18 17.75 0.62
N LEU A 335 -35.92 17.46 0.27
CA LEU A 335 -35.21 16.27 0.73
C LEU A 335 -35.15 16.20 2.26
N GLU A 336 -34.79 17.30 2.93
CA GLU A 336 -34.74 17.35 4.39
C GLU A 336 -36.12 17.14 5.03
N SER A 337 -37.18 17.75 4.48
CA SER A 337 -38.55 17.56 4.97
C SER A 337 -38.97 16.10 4.86
N GLN A 338 -38.81 15.50 3.67
CA GLN A 338 -39.17 14.10 3.46
C GLN A 338 -38.36 13.15 4.35
N LEU A 339 -37.08 13.44 4.58
CA LEU A 339 -36.23 12.65 5.47
C LEU A 339 -36.53 12.83 6.96
N LYS A 340 -37.25 13.88 7.35
CA LYS A 340 -37.75 14.05 8.73
C LYS A 340 -39.10 13.35 8.92
N ASP A 341 -39.98 13.50 7.94
CA ASP A 341 -41.37 13.03 8.04
C ASP A 341 -41.50 11.50 7.92
N ARG A 342 -40.49 10.82 7.36
CA ARG A 342 -40.48 9.36 7.13
C ARG A 342 -40.16 8.50 8.36
N PHE A 343 -39.71 9.11 9.45
CA PHE A 343 -39.23 8.37 10.62
C PHE A 343 -40.10 8.63 11.84
N VAL A 344 -40.50 7.54 12.51
CA VAL A 344 -41.15 7.57 13.81
C VAL A 344 -40.20 6.91 14.79
N ASP A 345 -39.81 7.63 15.85
CA ASP A 345 -38.86 7.15 16.87
C ASP A 345 -37.55 6.59 16.30
N GLY A 346 -37.01 7.24 15.26
CA GLY A 346 -35.74 6.80 14.65
C GLY A 346 -35.86 5.73 13.56
N VAL A 347 -37.06 5.19 13.33
CA VAL A 347 -37.29 4.05 12.43
C VAL A 347 -38.15 4.46 11.25
N ARG A 348 -37.75 4.06 10.04
CA ARG A 348 -38.53 4.30 8.83
C ARG A 348 -39.82 3.49 8.87
N SER A 349 -40.96 4.14 8.63
CA SER A 349 -42.21 3.42 8.44
C SER A 349 -42.18 2.60 7.14
N THR A 350 -42.51 1.31 7.22
CA THR A 350 -42.54 0.41 6.05
C THR A 350 -43.54 0.84 4.97
N SER A 351 -44.52 1.67 5.32
CA SER A 351 -45.49 2.24 4.37
C SER A 351 -44.94 3.41 3.56
N GLN A 352 -43.87 4.07 4.02
CA GLN A 352 -43.41 5.34 3.43
C GLN A 352 -42.31 5.16 2.37
N GLY A 353 -42.28 4.05 1.64
CA GLY A 353 -41.45 3.89 0.43
C GLY A 353 -39.97 4.29 0.57
N TYR A 354 -39.33 4.63 -0.55
CA TYR A 354 -37.94 5.09 -0.61
C TYR A 354 -37.86 6.52 -1.15
N ILE A 355 -36.75 7.21 -0.84
CA ILE A 355 -36.38 8.49 -1.44
C ILE A 355 -35.22 8.27 -2.40
N ARG A 356 -35.39 8.70 -3.65
CA ARG A 356 -34.34 8.75 -4.66
C ARG A 356 -33.59 10.07 -4.56
N ILE A 357 -32.29 10.02 -4.32
CA ILE A 357 -31.47 11.23 -4.28
C ILE A 357 -31.33 11.78 -5.70
N ASN A 358 -31.91 12.96 -5.94
CA ASN A 358 -31.76 13.67 -7.19
C ASN A 358 -30.30 14.13 -7.37
N PRO A 359 -29.58 13.66 -8.41
CA PRO A 359 -28.18 14.00 -8.59
C PRO A 359 -27.92 15.50 -8.76
N SER A 360 -28.90 16.26 -9.25
CA SER A 360 -28.78 17.72 -9.44
C SER A 360 -28.70 18.51 -8.13
N LEU A 361 -29.06 17.90 -7.01
CA LEU A 361 -28.93 18.48 -5.67
C LEU A 361 -27.50 18.43 -5.13
N ILE A 362 -26.58 17.76 -5.83
CA ILE A 362 -25.20 17.54 -5.40
C ILE A 362 -24.27 18.26 -6.36
N GLU A 363 -23.81 19.46 -5.96
CA GLU A 363 -22.78 20.20 -6.69
C GLU A 363 -21.41 19.56 -6.50
N ASP A 364 -21.05 19.27 -5.25
CA ASP A 364 -19.79 18.63 -4.88
C ASP A 364 -20.05 17.42 -3.96
N VAL A 365 -20.41 17.68 -2.69
CA VAL A 365 -20.72 16.66 -1.69
C VAL A 365 -22.09 16.92 -1.05
N LEU A 366 -22.88 15.85 -0.89
CA LEU A 366 -24.07 15.83 -0.04
C LEU A 366 -23.87 14.83 1.10
N THR A 367 -23.89 15.32 2.34
CA THR A 367 -23.80 14.51 3.56
C THR A 367 -25.15 14.48 4.26
N ILE A 368 -25.69 13.27 4.44
CA ILE A 368 -26.88 13.01 5.22
C ILE A 368 -26.45 12.51 6.60
N ARG A 369 -26.89 13.22 7.64
CA ARG A 369 -26.63 12.89 9.04
C ARG A 369 -27.92 12.66 9.80
N TRP A 370 -27.87 11.82 10.81
CA TRP A 370 -29.00 11.61 11.70
C TRP A 370 -28.94 12.52 12.93
N SER A 371 -29.94 12.43 13.82
CA SER A 371 -30.14 13.40 14.93
C SER A 371 -28.96 13.55 15.88
N ASN A 372 -28.17 12.49 16.12
CA ASN A 372 -26.94 12.54 16.92
C ASN A 372 -25.68 12.87 16.10
N ASP A 373 -25.86 13.51 14.94
CA ASP A 373 -24.81 13.91 14.01
C ASP A 373 -24.00 12.74 13.40
N GLY A 374 -24.44 11.50 13.58
CA GLY A 374 -23.78 10.35 12.97
C GLY A 374 -24.00 10.29 11.46
N LEU A 375 -23.01 9.72 10.76
CA LEU A 375 -23.04 9.55 9.31
C LEU A 375 -24.10 8.52 8.88
N VAL A 376 -25.03 8.95 8.02
CA VAL A 376 -25.92 8.02 7.31
C VAL A 376 -25.33 7.68 5.94
N ALA A 377 -25.05 8.70 5.13
CA ALA A 377 -24.39 8.57 3.85
C ALA A 377 -23.73 9.90 3.47
N SER A 378 -22.58 9.86 2.80
CA SER A 378 -21.98 11.04 2.19
C SER A 378 -21.64 10.75 0.74
N ILE A 379 -22.29 11.46 -0.18
CA ILE A 379 -22.24 11.21 -1.62
C ILE A 379 -21.39 12.30 -2.27
N CYS A 380 -20.42 11.91 -3.08
CA CYS A 380 -19.51 12.80 -3.78
C CYS A 380 -19.62 12.61 -5.30
N ARG A 381 -19.72 13.72 -6.03
CA ARG A 381 -19.80 13.73 -7.50
C ARG A 381 -18.70 14.56 -8.16
N SER A 382 -17.69 14.97 -7.40
CA SER A 382 -16.67 15.91 -7.87
C SER A 382 -15.39 15.27 -8.41
N LEU A 383 -15.43 14.00 -8.85
CA LEU A 383 -14.26 13.38 -9.48
C LEU A 383 -13.82 14.24 -10.68
N PRO A 384 -12.54 14.68 -10.75
CA PRO A 384 -12.03 15.50 -11.83
C PRO A 384 -12.33 14.92 -13.20
N ALA A 385 -12.69 15.76 -14.16
CA ALA A 385 -13.16 15.34 -15.48
C ALA A 385 -12.16 14.46 -16.24
N ASP A 386 -10.86 14.75 -16.10
CA ASP A 386 -9.75 13.99 -16.66
C ASP A 386 -9.62 12.58 -16.05
N LEU A 387 -9.83 12.46 -14.73
CA LEU A 387 -9.87 11.14 -14.08
C LEU A 387 -11.16 10.39 -14.44
N ARG A 388 -12.30 11.09 -14.48
CA ARG A 388 -13.63 10.50 -14.73
C ARG A 388 -13.74 9.90 -16.12
N SER A 389 -13.30 10.61 -17.16
CA SER A 389 -13.43 10.18 -18.55
C SER A 389 -12.61 8.92 -18.86
N GLU A 390 -11.47 8.76 -18.20
CA GLU A 390 -10.57 7.61 -18.40
C GLU A 390 -10.81 6.47 -17.40
N LEU A 391 -11.59 6.68 -16.34
CA LEU A 391 -11.71 5.76 -15.20
C LEU A 391 -12.05 4.32 -15.60
N ALA A 392 -13.10 4.15 -16.42
CA ALA A 392 -13.52 2.83 -16.87
C ALA A 392 -12.48 2.15 -17.77
N GLY A 393 -11.81 2.91 -18.65
CA GLY A 393 -10.75 2.40 -19.52
C GLY A 393 -9.51 2.00 -18.74
N ARG A 394 -9.09 2.81 -17.77
CA ARG A 394 -7.99 2.55 -16.83
C ARG A 394 -8.25 1.30 -15.99
N LEU A 395 -9.45 1.15 -15.45
CA LEU A 395 -9.84 -0.07 -14.75
C LEU A 395 -9.77 -1.29 -15.69
N ALA A 396 -10.39 -1.21 -16.86
CA ALA A 396 -10.43 -2.31 -17.83
C ALA A 396 -9.03 -2.75 -18.29
N ALA A 397 -8.08 -1.80 -18.43
CA ALA A 397 -6.69 -2.10 -18.79
C ALA A 397 -5.93 -2.93 -17.72
N SER A 398 -6.48 -3.05 -16.51
CA SER A 398 -5.92 -3.90 -15.46
C SER A 398 -6.32 -5.37 -15.58
N PHE A 399 -7.22 -5.70 -16.51
CA PHE A 399 -7.79 -7.03 -16.71
C PHE A 399 -7.61 -7.50 -18.15
N GLU A 400 -7.83 -8.80 -18.36
CA GLU A 400 -7.91 -9.36 -19.70
C GLU A 400 -9.05 -8.70 -20.51
N PRO A 401 -8.89 -8.54 -21.83
CA PRO A 401 -9.93 -7.99 -22.70
C PRO A 401 -11.29 -8.69 -22.50
N GLY A 402 -12.34 -7.91 -22.30
CA GLY A 402 -13.70 -8.43 -22.11
C GLY A 402 -14.04 -8.87 -20.68
N ALA A 403 -13.15 -8.65 -19.69
CA ALA A 403 -13.45 -8.92 -18.29
C ALA A 403 -14.68 -8.14 -17.78
N LEU A 404 -14.82 -6.87 -18.18
CA LEU A 404 -16.02 -6.05 -17.91
C LEU A 404 -17.01 -6.16 -19.06
N LYS A 405 -18.13 -6.86 -18.83
CA LYS A 405 -19.12 -7.22 -19.86
C LYS A 405 -20.24 -6.20 -19.97
N ASP A 406 -20.80 -6.07 -21.17
CA ASP A 406 -22.07 -5.37 -21.39
C ASP A 406 -23.22 -6.36 -21.14
N ILE A 407 -24.00 -6.13 -20.08
CA ILE A 407 -25.08 -7.03 -19.67
C ILE A 407 -26.32 -6.27 -19.23
N ASP A 408 -27.48 -6.91 -19.36
CA ASP A 408 -28.74 -6.48 -18.76
C ASP A 408 -29.10 -7.46 -17.64
N THR A 409 -28.89 -7.04 -16.40
CA THR A 409 -29.07 -7.90 -15.23
C THR A 409 -30.53 -8.22 -14.91
N SER A 410 -31.49 -7.52 -15.53
CA SER A 410 -32.92 -7.83 -15.39
C SER A 410 -33.35 -9.03 -16.23
N LYS A 411 -32.55 -9.41 -17.23
CA LYS A 411 -32.84 -10.49 -18.19
C LYS A 411 -32.06 -11.78 -17.92
N VAL A 412 -31.30 -11.84 -16.83
CA VAL A 412 -30.54 -13.04 -16.48
C VAL A 412 -31.48 -14.00 -15.75
N ASP A 413 -31.66 -15.20 -16.30
CA ASP A 413 -32.58 -16.23 -15.77
C ASP A 413 -32.24 -16.71 -14.34
N SER A 414 -31.11 -16.27 -13.77
CA SER A 414 -30.64 -16.60 -12.42
C SER A 414 -29.96 -15.41 -11.75
N ASP A 415 -29.73 -15.49 -10.43
CA ASP A 415 -29.00 -14.47 -9.68
C ASP A 415 -27.70 -14.08 -10.42
N PRO A 416 -27.50 -12.81 -10.81
CA PRO A 416 -26.33 -12.39 -11.57
C PRO A 416 -25.06 -12.76 -10.82
N VAL A 417 -24.25 -13.67 -11.38
CA VAL A 417 -22.93 -13.99 -10.83
C VAL A 417 -21.96 -12.90 -11.27
N PHE A 418 -21.33 -12.25 -10.29
CA PHE A 418 -20.32 -11.23 -10.51
C PHE A 418 -18.99 -11.67 -9.90
N GLN A 419 -17.89 -11.11 -10.42
CA GLN A 419 -16.56 -11.39 -9.90
C GLN A 419 -16.20 -10.35 -8.84
N ALA A 420 -15.74 -10.80 -7.68
CA ALA A 420 -15.16 -9.95 -6.64
C ALA A 420 -13.70 -10.35 -6.42
N LEU A 421 -12.78 -9.38 -6.47
CA LEU A 421 -11.38 -9.54 -6.10
C LEU A 421 -11.11 -8.75 -4.83
N HIS A 422 -10.57 -9.41 -3.81
CA HIS A 422 -10.41 -8.83 -2.48
C HIS A 422 -8.95 -8.51 -2.20
N PHE A 423 -8.51 -7.28 -2.47
CA PHE A 423 -7.19 -6.76 -2.14
C PHE A 423 -7.16 -6.10 -0.76
N SER A 424 -7.27 -6.90 0.30
CA SER A 424 -7.43 -6.39 1.66
C SER A 424 -6.41 -6.92 2.66
N TRP A 425 -6.06 -6.08 3.64
CA TRP A 425 -5.41 -6.50 4.87
C TRP A 425 -6.45 -7.07 5.84
N TYR A 426 -6.14 -8.23 6.42
CA TYR A 426 -7.00 -8.92 7.37
C TYR A 426 -6.35 -9.03 8.74
N ASN A 427 -7.20 -8.94 9.77
CA ASN A 427 -6.83 -9.26 11.15
C ASN A 427 -7.78 -10.29 11.80
N ARG A 428 -8.97 -10.51 11.22
CA ARG A 428 -10.02 -11.40 11.75
C ARG A 428 -9.66 -12.87 11.94
N HIS A 429 -8.58 -13.33 11.34
CA HIS A 429 -8.09 -14.70 11.49
C HIS A 429 -6.72 -14.76 12.15
N CYS A 430 -6.25 -13.65 12.72
CA CYS A 430 -4.98 -13.64 13.41
C CYS A 430 -5.00 -14.51 14.66
N THR A 431 -3.89 -15.21 14.89
CA THR A 431 -3.62 -15.95 16.12
C THR A 431 -3.40 -14.95 17.24
N SER A 432 -4.18 -15.10 18.31
CA SER A 432 -3.99 -14.32 19.52
C SER A 432 -2.66 -14.68 20.19
N GLY A 433 -1.95 -13.66 20.67
CA GLY A 433 -0.77 -13.78 21.53
C GLY A 433 -1.10 -13.82 23.00
N GLN A 434 -2.39 -13.87 23.36
CA GLN A 434 -2.81 -14.04 24.75
C GLN A 434 -2.20 -15.33 25.30
N ASP A 435 -1.56 -15.21 26.46
CA ASP A 435 -0.89 -16.30 27.17
C ASP A 435 0.30 -16.93 26.42
N ALA A 436 0.75 -16.32 25.32
CA ALA A 436 1.97 -16.72 24.64
C ALA A 436 3.21 -16.28 25.44
N PRO A 437 4.32 -17.04 25.39
CA PRO A 437 5.59 -16.61 25.97
C PRO A 437 6.00 -15.21 25.49
N THR A 438 6.41 -14.35 26.41
CA THR A 438 6.80 -12.95 26.12
C THR A 438 8.26 -12.82 25.68
N ASP A 439 9.07 -13.83 25.95
CA ASP A 439 10.51 -13.90 25.69
C ASP A 439 10.87 -14.72 24.43
N ALA A 440 9.92 -15.49 23.88
CA ALA A 440 10.13 -16.25 22.66
C ALA A 440 9.63 -15.50 21.41
N PRO A 441 10.40 -15.46 20.31
CA PRO A 441 9.91 -14.97 19.02
C PRO A 441 8.74 -15.83 18.50
N PRO A 442 7.63 -15.24 18.01
CA PRO A 442 6.46 -16.02 17.58
C PRO A 442 6.74 -17.06 16.48
N MET A 443 7.73 -16.79 15.63
CA MET A 443 8.17 -17.73 14.59
C MET A 443 8.77 -19.04 15.14
N THR A 444 9.18 -19.07 16.42
CA THR A 444 9.71 -20.27 17.08
C THR A 444 8.69 -20.98 17.97
N ILE A 445 7.48 -20.41 18.11
CA ILE A 445 6.43 -20.95 18.98
C ILE A 445 5.56 -21.93 18.17
N LYS A 446 5.22 -23.07 18.78
CA LYS A 446 4.29 -24.05 18.22
C LYS A 446 3.11 -24.24 19.17
N ARG A 447 1.90 -24.37 18.62
CA ARG A 447 0.72 -24.77 19.41
C ARG A 447 0.92 -26.18 19.97
N THR A 448 0.53 -26.36 21.23
CA THR A 448 0.52 -27.66 21.90
C THR A 448 -0.51 -28.61 21.26
N GLY A 449 -0.35 -29.92 21.48
CA GLY A 449 -1.32 -30.93 21.01
C GLY A 449 -1.30 -31.20 19.50
N GLY A 450 -0.20 -30.87 18.80
CA GLY A 450 -0.04 -31.16 17.37
C GLY A 450 -0.88 -30.27 16.44
N LEU A 451 -1.48 -29.19 16.96
CA LEU A 451 -2.25 -28.26 16.16
C LEU A 451 -1.34 -27.47 15.21
N LYS A 452 -1.78 -27.33 13.95
CA LYS A 452 -1.07 -26.54 12.95
C LYS A 452 -0.94 -25.09 13.41
N THR A 453 0.27 -24.55 13.39
CA THR A 453 0.56 -23.14 13.67
C THR A 453 0.64 -22.39 12.35
N ASN A 454 -0.15 -21.31 12.19
CA ASN A 454 -0.10 -20.47 11.00
C ASN A 454 0.77 -19.24 11.26
N TYR A 455 2.04 -19.36 10.92
CA TYR A 455 3.06 -18.33 11.19
C TYR A 455 2.79 -17.00 10.48
N HIS A 456 2.09 -17.00 9.34
CA HIS A 456 1.76 -15.77 8.61
C HIS A 456 0.53 -15.04 9.15
N GLN A 457 -0.12 -15.57 10.18
CA GLN A 457 -1.32 -14.99 10.79
C GLN A 457 -1.09 -14.56 12.25
N PHE A 458 0.14 -14.28 12.68
CA PHE A 458 0.35 -13.69 14.01
C PHE A 458 0.06 -12.18 14.07
N ILE A 459 0.17 -11.51 12.93
CA ILE A 459 -0.04 -10.06 12.75
C ILE A 459 -0.94 -9.83 11.54
N PRO A 460 -1.53 -8.64 11.36
CA PRO A 460 -2.30 -8.32 10.17
C PRO A 460 -1.57 -8.68 8.88
N TYR A 461 -2.27 -9.26 7.92
CA TYR A 461 -1.66 -9.84 6.74
C TYR A 461 -2.49 -9.56 5.48
N PRO A 462 -1.85 -9.45 4.30
CA PRO A 462 -2.56 -9.19 3.04
C PRO A 462 -3.37 -10.42 2.60
N SER A 463 -4.40 -10.19 1.81
CA SER A 463 -5.22 -11.26 1.23
C SER A 463 -4.42 -12.15 0.28
N LYS A 464 -4.96 -13.34 0.01
CA LYS A 464 -4.42 -14.22 -1.02
C LYS A 464 -4.51 -13.61 -2.42
N ASP A 465 -5.47 -12.73 -2.69
CA ASP A 465 -5.57 -12.07 -4.00
C ASP A 465 -4.44 -11.05 -4.21
N MET A 466 -3.96 -10.41 -3.13
CA MET A 466 -2.83 -9.48 -3.21
C MET A 466 -1.50 -10.21 -3.44
N THR A 467 -1.28 -11.32 -2.75
CA THR A 467 0.04 -12.00 -2.75
C THR A 467 0.10 -13.23 -3.64
N GLY A 468 -1.04 -13.71 -4.12
CA GLY A 468 -1.15 -14.94 -4.90
C GLY A 468 -0.77 -14.74 -6.36
N PRO A 469 -0.23 -15.78 -7.03
CA PRO A 469 0.21 -15.69 -8.42
C PRO A 469 -0.93 -15.45 -9.41
N ALA A 470 -2.17 -15.80 -9.06
CA ALA A 470 -3.33 -15.64 -9.93
C ALA A 470 -3.74 -14.17 -10.13
N ASN A 471 -3.68 -13.37 -9.06
CA ASN A 471 -4.22 -12.01 -9.04
C ASN A 471 -3.17 -10.93 -8.74
N GLY A 472 -1.92 -11.31 -8.43
CA GLY A 472 -0.85 -10.36 -8.09
C GLY A 472 -0.48 -9.40 -9.22
N SER A 473 -0.49 -9.85 -10.48
CA SER A 473 -0.27 -8.97 -11.64
C SER A 473 -1.41 -7.96 -11.84
N ILE A 474 -2.66 -8.40 -11.62
CA ILE A 474 -3.85 -7.54 -11.66
C ILE A 474 -3.72 -6.47 -10.57
N TYR A 475 -3.41 -6.86 -9.33
CA TYR A 475 -3.20 -5.92 -8.22
C TYR A 475 -2.10 -4.90 -8.52
N LEU A 476 -0.97 -5.32 -9.08
CA LEU A 476 0.11 -4.42 -9.47
C LEU A 476 -0.32 -3.46 -10.60
N SER A 477 -1.08 -3.95 -11.58
CA SER A 477 -1.63 -3.11 -12.65
C SER A 477 -2.58 -2.05 -12.09
N ILE A 478 -3.51 -2.45 -11.22
CA ILE A 478 -4.42 -1.53 -10.50
C ILE A 478 -3.62 -0.47 -9.73
N LYS A 479 -2.60 -0.90 -8.97
CA LYS A 479 -1.75 -0.01 -8.18
C LYS A 479 -1.10 1.07 -9.04
N ASN A 480 -0.63 0.71 -10.23
CA ASN A 480 0.06 1.63 -11.13
C ASN A 480 -0.90 2.52 -11.94
N VAL A 481 -1.99 1.94 -12.45
CA VAL A 481 -2.90 2.63 -13.39
C VAL A 481 -3.90 3.52 -12.66
N LEU A 482 -4.33 3.13 -11.46
CA LEU A 482 -5.30 3.86 -10.64
C LEU A 482 -4.68 4.64 -9.47
N GLU A 483 -3.35 4.77 -9.40
CA GLU A 483 -2.69 5.57 -8.35
C GLU A 483 -3.28 6.99 -8.22
N PRO A 484 -3.48 7.76 -9.31
CA PRO A 484 -4.05 9.11 -9.21
C PRO A 484 -5.48 9.14 -8.64
N LEU A 485 -6.26 8.08 -8.88
CA LEU A 485 -7.61 7.94 -8.32
C LEU A 485 -7.54 7.76 -6.80
N PHE A 486 -6.67 6.87 -6.31
CA PHE A 486 -6.57 6.64 -4.86
C PHE A 486 -5.97 7.84 -4.12
N ASP A 487 -5.01 8.54 -4.74
CA ASP A 487 -4.48 9.80 -4.22
C ASP A 487 -5.61 10.85 -4.06
N TRP A 488 -6.50 10.96 -5.06
CA TRP A 488 -7.65 11.87 -5.00
C TRP A 488 -8.71 11.42 -3.98
N LEU A 489 -9.04 10.13 -3.93
CA LEU A 489 -10.02 9.57 -2.98
C LEU A 489 -9.60 9.81 -1.53
N GLU A 490 -8.32 9.60 -1.21
CA GLU A 490 -7.78 9.84 0.12
C GLU A 490 -7.92 11.31 0.54
N ALA A 491 -7.47 12.23 -0.33
CA ALA A 491 -7.57 13.66 -0.07
C ALA A 491 -9.03 14.12 0.07
N LYS A 492 -9.91 13.64 -0.82
CA LYS A 492 -11.34 13.98 -0.80
C LYS A 492 -12.03 13.44 0.45
N LEU A 493 -11.72 12.21 0.87
CA LEU A 493 -12.26 11.62 2.09
C LEU A 493 -11.88 12.43 3.33
N LYS A 494 -10.61 12.84 3.42
CA LYS A 494 -10.11 13.65 4.53
C LYS A 494 -10.84 14.99 4.65
N ASP A 495 -11.10 15.62 3.52
CA ASP A 495 -11.78 16.91 3.46
C ASP A 495 -13.28 16.78 3.80
N MET A 496 -13.95 15.75 3.27
CA MET A 496 -15.41 15.58 3.45
C MET A 496 -15.81 14.97 4.80
N LEU A 497 -14.97 14.09 5.38
CA LEU A 497 -15.27 13.32 6.58
C LEU A 497 -14.00 13.15 7.43
N PRO A 498 -13.46 14.24 8.01
CA PRO A 498 -12.19 14.20 8.75
C PRO A 498 -12.21 13.23 9.92
N ASP A 499 -13.31 13.12 10.67
CA ASP A 499 -13.40 12.20 11.82
C ASP A 499 -13.34 10.73 11.39
N VAL A 500 -13.98 10.39 10.26
CA VAL A 500 -13.93 9.04 9.66
C VAL A 500 -12.52 8.75 9.16
N TYR A 501 -11.89 9.73 8.50
CA TYR A 501 -10.52 9.63 8.04
C TYR A 501 -9.55 9.34 9.19
N GLU A 502 -9.58 10.15 10.25
CA GLU A 502 -8.69 10.01 11.41
C GLU A 502 -8.86 8.66 12.11
N GLN A 503 -10.11 8.17 12.24
CA GLN A 503 -10.36 6.85 12.81
C GLN A 503 -9.75 5.73 11.96
N LEU A 504 -9.87 5.80 10.63
CA LEU A 504 -9.32 4.80 9.72
C LEU A 504 -7.79 4.89 9.62
N ASP A 505 -7.23 6.10 9.58
CA ASP A 505 -5.80 6.35 9.51
C ASP A 505 -5.06 5.80 10.74
N ALA A 506 -5.70 5.86 11.92
CA ALA A 506 -5.17 5.25 13.13
C ALA A 506 -4.96 3.72 13.01
N TYR A 507 -5.68 3.03 12.12
CA TYR A 507 -5.38 1.63 11.78
C TYR A 507 -4.27 1.52 10.73
N ALA A 508 -4.28 2.41 9.72
CA ALA A 508 -3.32 2.39 8.62
C ALA A 508 -1.88 2.63 9.07
N ARG A 509 -1.65 3.54 10.02
CA ARG A 509 -0.34 3.79 10.62
C ARG A 509 0.26 2.58 11.32
N LEU A 510 -0.56 1.61 11.71
CA LEU A 510 -0.16 0.44 12.48
C LEU A 510 0.03 -0.81 11.62
N LEU A 511 -0.05 -0.71 10.28
CA LEU A 511 0.17 -1.86 9.42
C LEU A 511 1.58 -2.45 9.63
N PRO A 512 1.71 -3.78 9.70
CA PRO A 512 3.00 -4.42 9.90
C PRO A 512 4.04 -4.05 8.84
N GLY A 513 5.30 -3.96 9.24
CA GLY A 513 6.41 -3.55 8.38
C GLY A 513 6.34 -2.09 7.93
N ASN A 514 5.53 -1.25 8.59
CA ASN A 514 5.19 0.10 8.13
C ASN A 514 4.65 0.10 6.69
N ASN A 515 3.87 -0.93 6.31
CA ASN A 515 3.26 -1.00 5.00
C ASN A 515 2.27 0.16 4.79
N HIS A 516 2.12 0.61 3.55
CA HIS A 516 1.13 1.61 3.16
C HIS A 516 0.10 0.97 2.22
N ALA A 517 -1.15 0.91 2.66
CA ALA A 517 -2.24 0.34 1.86
C ALA A 517 -2.57 1.22 0.65
N LEU A 518 -2.82 0.60 -0.50
CA LEU A 518 -3.25 1.32 -1.70
C LEU A 518 -4.56 2.10 -1.47
N SER A 519 -5.46 1.56 -0.65
CA SER A 519 -6.75 2.16 -0.33
C SER A 519 -6.75 3.07 0.90
N ALA A 520 -5.57 3.47 1.39
CA ALA A 520 -5.45 4.32 2.59
C ALA A 520 -6.40 5.54 2.55
N PRO A 521 -7.07 5.88 3.66
CA PRO A 521 -6.89 5.31 5.01
C PRO A 521 -7.61 3.97 5.22
N PHE A 522 -8.38 3.48 4.24
CA PHE A 522 -8.92 2.13 4.28
C PHE A 522 -7.81 1.08 4.09
N LEU A 523 -8.07 -0.13 4.61
CA LEU A 523 -7.11 -1.23 4.56
C LEU A 523 -7.50 -2.35 3.58
N GLY A 524 -8.68 -2.23 3.01
CA GLY A 524 -9.26 -3.14 2.06
C GLY A 524 -9.67 -2.43 0.78
N LEU A 525 -9.46 -3.12 -0.33
CA LEU A 525 -9.91 -2.75 -1.66
C LEU A 525 -10.61 -3.97 -2.26
N VAL A 526 -11.87 -3.83 -2.65
CA VAL A 526 -12.59 -4.85 -3.39
C VAL A 526 -12.96 -4.29 -4.77
N ILE A 527 -12.67 -5.06 -5.81
CA ILE A 527 -13.12 -4.74 -7.16
C ILE A 527 -14.21 -5.72 -7.54
N ASN A 528 -15.39 -5.18 -7.86
CA ASN A 528 -16.51 -5.97 -8.31
C ASN A 528 -16.75 -5.72 -9.81
N LEU A 529 -16.62 -6.74 -10.65
CA LEU A 529 -16.90 -6.67 -12.08
C LEU A 529 -18.31 -7.19 -12.35
N ASN A 530 -19.11 -6.43 -13.10
CA ASN A 530 -20.48 -6.78 -13.47
C ASN A 530 -21.44 -6.97 -12.28
N VAL A 531 -21.33 -6.08 -11.29
CA VAL A 531 -21.91 -6.27 -9.97
C VAL A 531 -23.37 -5.81 -9.85
N VAL A 532 -24.22 -6.73 -9.38
CA VAL A 532 -25.51 -6.47 -8.71
C VAL A 532 -25.52 -7.27 -7.43
N THR A 533 -25.53 -6.59 -6.28
CA THR A 533 -25.56 -7.26 -4.98
C THR A 533 -26.99 -7.61 -4.55
N THR A 534 -27.11 -8.68 -3.77
CA THR A 534 -28.32 -8.94 -2.96
C THR A 534 -28.19 -8.23 -1.61
N ALA A 535 -29.29 -8.01 -0.90
CA ALA A 535 -29.26 -7.36 0.41
C ALA A 535 -28.33 -8.06 1.40
N HIS A 536 -27.40 -7.28 1.94
CA HIS A 536 -26.43 -7.71 2.94
C HIS A 536 -25.97 -6.53 3.80
N ARG A 537 -25.30 -6.86 4.90
CA ARG A 537 -24.47 -5.95 5.68
C ARG A 537 -23.07 -6.52 5.72
N ASP A 538 -22.07 -5.65 5.68
CA ASP A 538 -20.69 -6.06 5.85
C ASP A 538 -20.35 -6.10 7.33
N ALA A 539 -20.87 -7.12 8.01
CA ALA A 539 -20.78 -7.29 9.46
C ALA A 539 -19.34 -7.37 10.02
N LYS A 540 -18.33 -7.39 9.14
CA LYS A 540 -16.91 -7.47 9.48
C LYS A 540 -16.14 -6.19 9.14
N ASP A 541 -16.82 -5.12 8.73
CA ASP A 541 -16.21 -3.83 8.46
C ASP A 541 -16.20 -2.93 9.70
N SER A 542 -15.24 -2.01 9.75
CA SER A 542 -15.08 -0.98 10.78
C SER A 542 -15.51 0.38 10.24
N CYS A 543 -16.16 1.19 11.08
CA CYS A 543 -16.47 2.61 10.82
C CYS A 543 -17.41 2.82 9.61
N ALA A 544 -16.85 2.84 8.40
CA ALA A 544 -17.55 3.07 7.15
C ALA A 544 -16.93 2.25 6.01
N CYS A 545 -17.62 2.18 4.89
CA CYS A 545 -17.06 1.78 3.60
C CYS A 545 -17.26 2.91 2.58
N LEU A 546 -16.46 2.91 1.53
CA LEU A 546 -16.63 3.76 0.35
C LEU A 546 -16.99 2.89 -0.85
N VAL A 547 -18.04 3.23 -1.58
CA VAL A 547 -18.44 2.56 -2.84
C VAL A 547 -18.34 3.57 -3.98
N LEU A 548 -17.42 3.34 -4.92
CA LEU A 548 -17.22 4.11 -6.15
C LEU A 548 -17.81 3.32 -7.33
N ALA A 549 -18.73 3.93 -8.08
CA ALA A 549 -19.29 3.32 -9.28
C ALA A 549 -18.43 3.64 -10.52
N ILE A 550 -18.24 2.65 -11.40
CA ILE A 550 -17.37 2.76 -12.57
C ILE A 550 -18.05 2.13 -13.79
N GLY A 551 -18.01 2.81 -14.92
CA GLY A 551 -18.40 2.22 -16.21
C GLY A 551 -19.33 3.08 -17.05
N ASP A 552 -20.11 2.43 -17.90
CA ASP A 552 -21.08 3.06 -18.79
C ASP A 552 -22.35 2.20 -18.73
N PHE A 553 -23.32 2.67 -17.95
CA PHE A 553 -24.49 1.88 -17.57
C PHE A 553 -25.69 2.76 -17.21
N GLU A 554 -26.88 2.17 -17.34
CA GLU A 554 -28.15 2.72 -16.87
C GLU A 554 -28.68 1.86 -15.71
N GLY A 555 -29.33 2.48 -14.73
CA GLY A 555 -29.79 1.82 -13.50
C GLY A 555 -28.65 1.48 -12.54
N GLY A 556 -28.80 0.41 -11.76
CA GLY A 556 -27.74 -0.07 -10.85
C GLY A 556 -27.56 0.78 -9.59
N GLU A 557 -28.57 1.54 -9.21
CA GLU A 557 -28.57 2.39 -8.02
C GLU A 557 -28.25 1.58 -6.76
N LEU A 558 -27.53 2.21 -5.83
CA LEU A 558 -27.29 1.63 -4.52
C LEU A 558 -28.47 1.97 -3.61
N VAL A 559 -29.08 0.95 -3.02
CA VAL A 559 -30.17 1.13 -2.06
C VAL A 559 -29.63 0.95 -0.65
N LEU A 560 -29.91 1.91 0.24
CA LEU A 560 -29.67 1.82 1.68
C LEU A 560 -31.03 1.60 2.36
N TYR A 561 -31.24 0.38 2.87
CA TYR A 561 -32.56 -0.11 3.27
C TYR A 561 -33.15 0.65 4.45
N GLU A 562 -32.46 0.67 5.59
CA GLU A 562 -32.98 1.24 6.83
C GLU A 562 -33.17 2.77 6.72
N PRO A 563 -32.24 3.53 6.10
CA PRO A 563 -32.46 4.95 5.81
C PRO A 563 -33.50 5.21 4.71
N GLY A 564 -33.89 4.20 3.93
CA GLY A 564 -34.83 4.34 2.82
C GLY A 564 -34.30 5.18 1.65
N LEU A 565 -33.00 5.08 1.35
CA LEU A 565 -32.36 5.88 0.31
C LEU A 565 -32.06 5.06 -0.95
N VAL A 566 -32.29 5.66 -2.12
CA VAL A 566 -31.84 5.16 -3.42
C VAL A 566 -30.83 6.16 -3.98
N ILE A 567 -29.60 5.70 -4.19
CA ILE A 567 -28.46 6.54 -4.57
C ILE A 567 -28.04 6.20 -6.01
N PRO A 568 -28.38 7.06 -6.99
CA PRO A 568 -28.07 6.85 -8.40
C PRO A 568 -26.64 7.22 -8.75
N LEU A 569 -25.67 6.44 -8.26
CA LEU A 569 -24.25 6.61 -8.56
C LEU A 569 -23.97 6.42 -10.06
N GLN A 570 -23.27 7.38 -10.65
CA GLN A 570 -22.74 7.31 -12.02
C GLN A 570 -21.24 7.03 -12.02
N ASN A 571 -20.66 6.85 -13.20
CA ASN A 571 -19.21 6.66 -13.35
C ASN A 571 -18.41 7.77 -12.69
N GLY A 572 -17.62 7.42 -11.68
CA GLY A 572 -16.81 8.36 -10.91
C GLY A 572 -17.48 8.94 -9.67
N ASP A 573 -18.78 8.69 -9.46
CA ASP A 573 -19.47 9.07 -8.23
C ASP A 573 -19.19 8.02 -7.14
N PHE A 574 -19.01 8.48 -5.89
CA PHE A 574 -18.87 7.58 -4.76
C PHE A 574 -19.76 7.97 -3.58
N VAL A 575 -20.01 7.00 -2.71
CA VAL A 575 -20.70 7.19 -1.43
C VAL A 575 -19.92 6.56 -0.29
N VAL A 576 -19.89 7.24 0.87
CA VAL A 576 -19.35 6.72 2.13
C VAL A 576 -20.50 6.51 3.11
N PHE A 577 -20.63 5.31 3.67
CA PHE A 577 -21.68 4.97 4.65
C PHE A 577 -21.26 3.81 5.55
N SER A 578 -22.02 3.54 6.62
CA SER A 578 -21.72 2.43 7.54
C SER A 578 -22.27 1.09 7.02
N SER A 579 -21.48 0.36 6.22
CA SER A 579 -21.85 -0.96 5.66
C SER A 579 -22.16 -2.03 6.71
N TYR A 580 -21.60 -1.90 7.91
CA TYR A 580 -21.86 -2.79 9.03
C TYR A 580 -23.28 -2.61 9.61
N HIS A 581 -23.79 -1.37 9.65
CA HIS A 581 -25.09 -1.05 10.25
C HIS A 581 -26.24 -0.98 9.24
N ILE A 582 -25.94 -0.74 7.97
CA ILE A 582 -26.95 -0.48 6.94
C ILE A 582 -27.00 -1.62 5.94
N THR A 583 -28.16 -2.25 5.81
CA THR A 583 -28.43 -3.23 4.77
C THR A 583 -28.47 -2.53 3.43
N HIS A 584 -27.74 -3.06 2.46
CA HIS A 584 -27.63 -2.45 1.15
C HIS A 584 -27.62 -3.47 0.03
N PHE A 585 -28.07 -3.03 -1.15
CA PHE A 585 -28.15 -3.83 -2.37
C PHE A 585 -28.16 -2.95 -3.61
N ASN A 586 -28.11 -3.55 -4.81
CA ASN A 586 -28.27 -2.83 -6.06
C ASN A 586 -29.61 -3.11 -6.74
N LEU A 587 -30.14 -2.08 -7.39
CA LEU A 587 -31.13 -2.26 -8.45
C LEU A 587 -30.49 -2.92 -9.67
N HIS A 588 -31.33 -3.41 -10.58
CA HIS A 588 -30.85 -3.93 -11.86
C HIS A 588 -30.26 -2.81 -12.71
N TYR A 589 -29.27 -3.16 -13.51
CA TYR A 589 -28.63 -2.26 -14.48
C TYR A 589 -28.52 -2.90 -15.85
N ARG A 590 -28.32 -2.05 -16.86
CA ARG A 590 -27.92 -2.40 -18.23
C ARG A 590 -26.62 -1.68 -18.60
N GLY A 591 -25.67 -2.37 -19.22
CA GLY A 591 -24.41 -1.79 -19.68
C GLY A 591 -23.18 -2.46 -19.08
N ARG A 592 -22.07 -1.71 -19.00
CA ARG A 592 -20.80 -2.13 -18.38
C ARG A 592 -20.66 -1.47 -17.02
N ARG A 593 -20.90 -2.21 -15.93
CA ARG A 593 -20.83 -1.68 -14.55
C ARG A 593 -19.83 -2.43 -13.69
N SER A 594 -18.98 -1.68 -13.01
CA SER A 594 -18.08 -2.16 -11.96
C SER A 594 -18.19 -1.26 -10.73
N SER A 595 -17.69 -1.74 -9.60
CA SER A 595 -17.45 -0.89 -8.45
C SER A 595 -16.10 -1.16 -7.80
N ILE A 596 -15.53 -0.09 -7.24
CA ILE A 596 -14.46 -0.17 -6.26
C ILE A 596 -15.10 0.03 -4.88
N VAL A 597 -14.83 -0.87 -3.95
CA VAL A 597 -15.26 -0.77 -2.56
C VAL A 597 -14.04 -0.69 -1.65
N LEU A 598 -13.95 0.35 -0.84
CA LEU A 598 -12.91 0.51 0.16
C LEU A 598 -13.49 0.24 1.55
N HIS A 599 -12.79 -0.55 2.35
CA HIS A 599 -13.28 -0.96 3.67
C HIS A 599 -12.12 -1.26 4.61
N THR A 600 -12.37 -1.42 5.91
CA THR A 600 -11.37 -1.84 6.88
C THR A 600 -11.92 -2.97 7.75
N ASP A 601 -11.15 -4.04 7.93
CA ASP A 601 -11.53 -5.15 8.80
C ASP A 601 -11.72 -4.69 10.24
N ARG A 602 -12.92 -4.89 10.80
CA ARG A 602 -13.28 -4.51 12.19
C ARG A 602 -12.31 -5.04 13.23
N GLU A 603 -11.75 -6.20 12.97
CA GLU A 603 -10.82 -6.85 13.88
C GLU A 603 -9.49 -6.11 14.00
N MET A 604 -9.17 -5.14 13.13
CA MET A 604 -8.01 -4.25 13.27
C MET A 604 -7.97 -3.50 14.60
N VAL A 605 -9.12 -3.29 15.25
CA VAL A 605 -9.19 -2.72 16.60
C VAL A 605 -8.38 -3.53 17.63
N LYS A 606 -8.32 -4.87 17.49
CA LYS A 606 -7.51 -5.72 18.37
C LYS A 606 -6.02 -5.52 18.15
N TRP A 607 -5.62 -5.29 16.90
CA TRP A 607 -4.25 -4.94 16.58
C TRP A 607 -3.89 -3.57 17.16
N GLN A 608 -4.75 -2.56 16.99
CA GLN A 608 -4.55 -1.23 17.52
C GLN A 608 -4.42 -1.20 19.06
N THR A 609 -5.32 -1.90 19.76
CA THR A 609 -5.42 -1.83 21.22
C THR A 609 -4.41 -2.70 21.95
N THR A 610 -4.22 -3.95 21.51
CA THR A 610 -3.41 -4.95 22.25
C THR A 610 -2.39 -5.66 21.38
N ARG A 611 -2.29 -5.29 20.10
CA ARG A 611 -1.51 -6.01 19.08
C ARG A 611 -1.91 -7.48 19.03
N ASN A 612 -3.22 -7.77 19.10
CA ASN A 612 -3.79 -9.12 19.23
C ASN A 612 -3.28 -9.92 20.46
N GLY A 613 -2.86 -9.24 21.52
CA GLY A 613 -2.22 -9.85 22.69
C GLY A 613 -0.69 -9.95 22.60
N TRP A 614 -0.07 -9.55 21.48
CA TRP A 614 1.38 -9.61 21.31
C TRP A 614 2.14 -8.40 21.86
N SER A 615 1.44 -7.40 22.42
CA SER A 615 2.05 -6.15 22.90
C SER A 615 3.17 -6.36 23.92
N ALA A 616 3.04 -7.35 24.81
CA ALA A 616 4.04 -7.68 25.84
C ALA A 616 5.20 -8.56 25.32
N ASN A 617 5.15 -9.04 24.08
CA ASN A 617 6.22 -9.87 23.53
C ASN A 617 7.45 -9.00 23.18
N SER A 618 8.61 -9.37 23.71
CA SER A 618 9.88 -8.66 23.60
C SER A 618 10.45 -8.59 22.18
N SER A 619 9.93 -9.43 21.29
CA SER A 619 10.29 -9.42 19.87
C SER A 619 9.41 -8.47 19.05
N LEU A 620 8.26 -7.99 19.53
CA LEU A 620 7.47 -7.00 18.78
C LEU A 620 8.22 -5.66 18.78
N VAL A 621 8.38 -5.01 17.62
CA VAL A 621 9.09 -3.73 17.42
C VAL A 621 8.33 -2.74 16.58
#